data_AF-A0A7Y7D682-F1
#
_entry.id   AF-A0A7Y7D682-F1
#
_cell.length_a   1.000
_cell.length_b   1.000
_cell.length_c   1.000
_cell.angle_alpha   90.00
_cell.angle_beta   90.00
_cell.angle_gamma   90.00
#
_symmetry.space_group_name_H-M   'P 1'
#
loop_
_entity.id
_entity.type
_entity.pdbx_description
1 polymer ?
#
loop_
_entity_poly.entity_id
_entity_poly.type
_entity_poly.pdbx_seq_one_letter_code
_entity_poly.pdbx_strand_id
1 'polypeptide(L)'
;MTRVRKKRSDANRIEWGAQPPRRSEKLADPDSYESRKKRALEKRKKQKSAYEKHLEQQERSEGRDDQKGARGGRLAEKIRGLNRERRELDNELDDED
;
A
#
# COMPACT_ATOMS: atom_id res chain seq x y z
N MET A 1 -9.69 -32.54 -39.88
CA MET A 1 -9.15 -31.38 -39.14
C MET A 1 -8.38 -31.87 -37.91
N THR A 2 -7.05 -31.91 -37.96
CA THR A 2 -6.23 -32.37 -36.84
C THR A 2 -5.64 -31.19 -36.07
N ARG A 3 -5.76 -31.20 -34.73
CA ARG A 3 -5.23 -30.13 -33.87
C ARG A 3 -3.77 -30.41 -33.54
N VAL A 4 -2.85 -29.62 -34.10
CA VAL A 4 -1.42 -29.68 -33.75
C VAL A 4 -1.20 -28.96 -32.42
N ARG A 5 -0.59 -29.65 -31.45
CA ARG A 5 -0.26 -29.07 -30.13
C ARG A 5 1.02 -28.22 -30.25
N LYS A 6 1.01 -27.03 -29.61
CA LYS A 6 2.19 -26.16 -29.49
C LYS A 6 3.35 -26.93 -28.87
N LYS A 7 4.45 -27.06 -29.60
CA LYS A 7 5.71 -27.62 -29.09
C LYS A 7 6.39 -26.56 -28.21
N ARG A 8 6.95 -26.97 -27.07
CA ARG A 8 7.84 -26.12 -26.28
C ARG A 8 9.19 -26.13 -26.99
N SER A 9 9.54 -25.03 -27.65
CA SER A 9 10.83 -24.88 -28.32
C SER A 9 11.84 -24.29 -27.35
N ASP A 10 13.03 -24.90 -27.28
CA ASP A 10 14.18 -24.40 -26.49
C ASP A 10 14.88 -23.20 -27.15
N ALA A 11 14.17 -22.43 -27.99
CA ALA A 11 14.73 -21.38 -28.85
C ALA A 11 15.53 -20.30 -28.10
N ASN A 12 15.27 -20.10 -26.81
CA ASN A 12 15.96 -19.12 -25.96
C ASN A 12 16.73 -19.77 -24.80
N ARG A 13 17.08 -21.06 -24.90
CA ARG A 13 17.86 -21.73 -23.88
C ARG A 13 19.31 -21.29 -24.00
N ILE A 14 19.81 -20.61 -22.97
CA ILE A 14 21.23 -20.28 -22.87
C ILE A 14 21.97 -21.56 -22.49
N GLU A 15 22.73 -22.10 -23.43
CA GLU A 15 23.67 -23.19 -23.17
C GLU A 15 24.91 -22.61 -22.52
N TRP A 16 25.08 -22.91 -21.24
CA TRP A 16 26.33 -22.63 -20.55
C TRP A 16 27.35 -23.70 -20.97
N GLY A 17 28.58 -23.29 -21.28
CA GLY A 17 29.67 -24.21 -21.58
C GLY A 17 30.08 -25.06 -20.36
N ALA A 18 31.33 -25.54 -20.35
CA ALA A 18 31.81 -26.49 -19.32
C ALA A 18 31.64 -26.02 -17.87
N GLN A 19 31.59 -24.70 -17.62
CA GLN A 19 31.37 -24.15 -16.29
C GLN A 19 30.32 -23.03 -16.32
N PRO A 20 29.11 -23.26 -15.80
CA PRO A 20 28.12 -22.21 -15.68
C PRO A 20 28.54 -21.18 -14.62
N PRO A 21 28.18 -19.90 -14.79
CA PRO A 21 28.56 -18.86 -13.85
C PRO A 21 27.96 -19.10 -12.47
N ARG A 22 28.77 -18.88 -11.43
CA ARG A 22 28.37 -19.04 -10.04
C ARG A 22 27.35 -17.96 -9.66
N ARG A 23 26.57 -18.23 -8.62
CA ARG A 23 25.56 -17.26 -8.14
C ARG A 23 26.20 -15.95 -7.67
N SER A 24 27.40 -16.00 -7.09
CA SER A 24 28.18 -14.82 -6.69
C SER A 24 28.56 -13.95 -7.89
N GLU A 25 29.05 -14.57 -8.97
CA GLU A 25 29.42 -13.88 -10.23
C GLU A 25 28.19 -13.23 -10.87
N LYS A 26 27.06 -13.94 -10.91
CA LYS A 26 25.79 -13.39 -11.39
C LYS A 26 25.27 -12.23 -10.54
N LEU A 27 25.65 -12.14 -9.27
CA LEU A 27 25.19 -11.09 -8.37
C LEU A 27 26.16 -9.90 -8.33
N ALA A 28 27.41 -10.10 -8.77
CA ALA A 28 28.41 -9.05 -8.91
C ALA A 28 28.06 -8.08 -10.05
N ASP A 29 27.48 -8.60 -11.14
CA ASP A 29 26.98 -7.78 -12.24
C ASP A 29 25.65 -7.07 -11.85
N PRO A 30 25.60 -5.72 -11.85
CA PRO A 30 24.39 -4.99 -11.52
C PRO A 30 23.23 -5.19 -12.52
N ASP A 31 23.53 -5.58 -13.76
CA ASP A 31 22.56 -5.75 -14.85
C ASP A 31 22.22 -7.21 -15.14
N SER A 32 22.75 -8.14 -14.35
CA SER A 32 22.35 -9.53 -14.39
C SER A 32 20.91 -9.75 -13.91
N TYR A 33 20.27 -10.81 -14.42
CA TYR A 33 18.92 -11.20 -14.03
C TYR A 33 18.78 -11.47 -12.53
N GLU A 34 19.79 -12.08 -11.90
CA GLU A 34 19.78 -12.36 -10.45
C GLU A 34 19.81 -11.05 -9.63
N SER A 35 20.60 -10.07 -10.06
CA SER A 35 20.66 -8.74 -9.43
C SER A 35 19.34 -7.99 -9.59
N ARG A 36 18.73 -8.02 -10.79
CA ARG A 36 17.38 -7.45 -11.02
C ARG A 36 16.32 -8.12 -10.15
N LYS A 37 16.35 -9.45 -10.05
CA LYS A 37 15.43 -10.23 -9.22
C LYS A 37 15.57 -9.87 -7.74
N LYS A 38 16.80 -9.75 -7.23
CA LYS A 38 17.06 -9.32 -5.85
C LYS A 38 16.51 -7.91 -5.59
N ARG A 39 16.83 -6.94 -6.47
CA ARG A 39 16.29 -5.57 -6.37
C ARG A 39 14.77 -5.54 -6.43
N ALA A 40 14.15 -6.35 -7.28
CA ALA A 40 12.69 -6.44 -7.38
C ALA A 40 12.06 -7.00 -6.10
N LEU A 41 12.68 -8.01 -5.48
CA LEU A 41 12.24 -8.58 -4.21
C LEU A 41 12.40 -7.59 -3.05
N GLU A 42 13.47 -6.80 -3.03
CA GLU A 42 13.69 -5.73 -2.05
C GLU A 42 12.67 -4.60 -2.21
N LYS A 43 12.40 -4.17 -3.46
CA LYS A 43 11.37 -3.17 -3.76
C LYS A 43 9.94 -3.67 -3.55
N ARG A 44 9.73 -4.99 -3.49
CA ARG A 44 8.40 -5.57 -3.31
C ARG A 44 7.90 -5.21 -1.91
N LYS A 45 6.80 -4.46 -1.85
CA LYS A 45 6.11 -4.16 -0.59
C LYS A 45 5.81 -5.47 0.14
N LYS A 46 6.39 -5.65 1.32
CA LYS A 46 6.06 -6.78 2.20
C LYS A 46 4.68 -6.50 2.81
N GLN A 47 3.84 -7.53 2.82
CA GLN A 47 2.59 -7.47 3.57
C GLN A 47 2.96 -7.48 5.06
N LYS A 48 2.58 -6.41 5.76
CA LYS A 48 2.82 -6.31 7.21
C LYS A 48 2.08 -7.44 7.93
N SER A 49 2.71 -8.01 8.95
CA SER A 49 2.04 -8.98 9.82
C SER A 49 0.88 -8.33 10.58
N ALA A 50 -0.04 -9.11 11.14
CA ALA A 50 -1.12 -8.56 11.98
C ALA A 50 -0.55 -7.77 13.17
N TYR A 51 0.50 -8.30 13.80
CA TYR A 51 1.20 -7.63 14.90
C TYR A 51 1.80 -6.28 14.48
N GLU A 52 2.53 -6.23 13.36
CA GLU A 52 3.10 -4.99 12.83
C GLU A 52 2.02 -3.95 12.49
N LYS A 53 0.86 -4.39 12.01
CA LYS A 53 -0.29 -3.50 11.76
C LYS A 53 -0.86 -2.95 13.06
N HIS A 54 -0.95 -3.75 14.11
CA HIS A 54 -1.41 -3.30 15.42
C HIS A 54 -0.43 -2.29 16.05
N LEU A 55 0.87 -2.56 15.97
CA LEU A 55 1.90 -1.64 16.45
C LEU A 55 1.85 -0.30 15.68
N GLU A 56 1.78 -0.33 14.35
CA GLU A 56 1.64 0.89 13.55
C GLU A 56 0.33 1.63 13.86
N GLN A 57 -0.75 0.92 14.16
CA GLN A 57 -2.00 1.54 14.56
C GLN A 57 -1.89 2.23 15.92
N GLN A 58 -1.19 1.62 16.88
CA GLN A 58 -0.90 2.20 18.19
C GLN A 58 -0.02 3.45 18.08
N GLU A 59 1.09 3.37 17.35
CA GLU A 59 1.95 4.53 17.07
C GLU A 59 1.18 5.65 16.35
N ARG A 60 0.33 5.30 15.39
CA ARG A 60 -0.53 6.27 14.70
C ARG A 60 -1.60 6.87 15.61
N SER A 61 -2.07 6.17 16.64
CA SER A 61 -3.00 6.74 17.62
C SER A 61 -2.30 7.65 18.61
N GLU A 62 -1.10 7.28 19.07
CA GLU A 62 -0.31 8.06 20.01
C GLU A 62 0.22 9.36 19.38
N GLY A 63 0.49 9.37 18.07
CA GLY A 63 0.87 10.58 17.33
C GLY A 63 -0.29 11.39 16.73
N ARG A 64 -1.57 11.06 17.02
CA ARG A 64 -2.74 11.67 16.37
C ARG A 64 -3.58 12.62 17.21
N ASP A 65 -3.20 12.90 18.44
CA ASP A 65 -3.96 13.85 19.26
C ASP A 65 -3.96 15.28 18.68
N ASP A 66 -3.02 15.63 17.77
CA ASP A 66 -2.95 16.96 17.14
C ASP A 66 -3.61 17.08 15.75
N GLN A 67 -4.15 16.01 15.16
CA GLN A 67 -4.76 16.06 13.82
C GLN A 67 -6.11 15.33 13.75
N LYS A 68 -7.01 15.61 14.70
CA LYS A 68 -8.46 15.40 14.54
C LYS A 68 -9.07 16.39 13.53
N GLY A 69 -8.54 16.40 12.31
CA GLY A 69 -9.27 16.88 11.14
C GLY A 69 -10.21 15.77 10.69
N ALA A 70 -11.43 15.73 11.25
CA ALA A 70 -12.47 14.80 10.86
C ALA A 70 -12.59 14.76 9.34
N ARG A 71 -12.55 13.57 8.73
CA ARG A 71 -12.99 13.39 7.34
C ARG A 71 -14.49 13.69 7.30
N GLY A 72 -14.82 14.96 7.10
CA GLY A 72 -16.16 15.49 7.03
C GLY A 72 -16.87 14.90 5.82
N GLY A 73 -17.68 13.87 6.05
CA GLY A 73 -18.69 13.47 5.09
C GLY A 73 -19.89 14.43 5.13
N ARG A 74 -20.73 14.38 4.10
CA ARG A 74 -21.95 15.22 3.98
C ARG A 74 -22.84 15.16 5.23
N LEU A 75 -22.90 14.00 5.89
CA LEU A 75 -23.65 13.83 7.15
C LEU A 75 -23.04 14.63 8.30
N ALA A 76 -21.71 14.65 8.43
CA ALA A 76 -21.02 15.39 9.49
C ALA A 76 -21.12 16.91 9.31
N GLU A 77 -21.22 17.38 8.06
CA GLU A 77 -21.51 18.79 7.75
C GLU A 77 -22.98 19.13 8.07
N LYS A 78 -23.92 18.24 7.72
CA LYS A 78 -25.34 18.40 8.04
C LYS A 78 -25.59 18.47 9.55
N ILE A 79 -24.98 17.58 10.33
CA ILE A 79 -25.08 17.59 11.80
C ILE A 79 -24.51 18.90 12.37
N ARG A 80 -23.40 19.40 11.81
CA ARG A 80 -22.84 20.71 12.21
C ARG A 80 -23.70 21.90 11.81
N GLY A 81 -24.45 21.80 10.71
CA GLY A 81 -25.46 22.79 10.33
C GLY A 81 -26.61 22.82 11.33
N LEU A 82 -27.25 21.67 11.56
CA LEU A 82 -28.39 21.54 12.47
C LEU A 82 -28.04 21.95 13.91
N ASN A 83 -26.84 21.62 14.39
CA ASN A 83 -26.41 22.03 15.73
C ASN A 83 -26.12 23.54 15.84
N ARG A 84 -25.81 24.24 14.74
CA ARG A 84 -25.64 25.70 14.75
C ARG A 84 -27.00 26.39 14.76
N GLU A 85 -27.88 25.98 13.85
CA GLU A 85 -29.26 26.48 13.77
C GLU A 85 -30.01 26.29 15.09
N ARG A 86 -29.86 25.13 15.74
CA ARG A 86 -30.47 24.88 17.06
C ARG A 86 -29.91 25.80 18.16
N ARG A 87 -28.63 26.14 18.13
CA ARG A 87 -28.02 27.06 19.11
C ARG A 87 -28.43 28.50 18.86
N GLU A 88 -28.60 28.89 17.61
CA GLU A 88 -29.10 30.22 17.23
C GLU A 88 -30.55 30.39 17.70
N LEU A 89 -31.39 29.37 17.51
CA LEU A 89 -32.76 29.35 18.03
C LEU A 89 -32.83 29.35 19.56
N ASP A 90 -32.01 28.54 20.23
CA ASP A 90 -31.98 28.53 21.71
C ASP A 90 -31.50 29.90 22.26
N ASN A 91 -30.54 30.56 21.60
CA ASN A 91 -30.08 31.89 21.99
C ASN A 91 -31.12 33.00 21.70
N GLU A 92 -31.82 32.95 20.55
CA GLU A 92 -32.89 33.92 20.23
C GLU A 92 -34.08 33.79 21.20
N LEU A 93 -34.34 32.58 21.70
CA LEU A 93 -35.37 32.35 22.73
C LEU A 93 -34.95 32.88 24.11
N ASP A 94 -33.65 32.84 24.44
CA ASP A 94 -33.13 33.36 25.72
C ASP A 94 -32.97 34.91 25.71
N ASP A 95 -32.91 35.55 24.54
CA ASP A 95 -32.81 37.02 24.40
C ASP A 95 -34.18 37.75 24.35
N GLU A 96 -35.30 37.01 24.29
CA GLU A 96 -36.68 37.56 24.28
C GLU A 96 -37.43 37.49 25.64
N ASP A 97 -36.82 36.94 26.70
CA ASP A 97 -37.30 36.93 28.10
C ASP A 97 -36.59 37.95 29.01
#